data_AF-A0A975GHX9-F1
#
_entry.id   AF-A0A975GHX9-F1
#
_cell.length_a   1.000
_cell.length_b   1.000
_cell.length_c   1.000
_cell.angle_alpha   90.00
_cell.angle_beta   90.00
_cell.angle_gamma   90.00
#
_symmetry.space_group_name_H-M   'P 1'
#
loop_
_entity.id
_entity.type
_entity.pdbx_description
1 polymer ?
#
loop_
_entity_poly.entity_id
_entity_poly.type
_entity_poly.pdbx_seq_one_letter_code
_entity_poly.pdbx_strand_id
1 'polypeptide(L)' 'MFLEEARNLGRKEGKKENQKETAINLLKMKLLTVEQIAQASGMDITEIEKLKFELN' A
#
# COMPACT_ATOMS: atom_id res chain seq x y z
N MET A 1 -2.63 -13.94 -26.85
CA MET A 1 -1.76 -12.88 -26.31
C MET A 1 -2.46 -12.01 -25.25
N PHE A 2 -3.73 -11.61 -25.44
CA PHE A 2 -4.45 -10.73 -24.49
C PHE A 2 -4.70 -11.26 -23.06
N LEU A 3 -4.78 -12.59 -22.87
CA LEU A 3 -5.10 -13.17 -21.56
C LEU A 3 -3.96 -13.07 -20.53
N GLU A 4 -2.70 -13.06 -20.97
CA GLU A 4 -1.55 -12.95 -20.07
C GLU A 4 -1.37 -11.52 -19.56
N GLU A 5 -1.55 -10.53 -20.44
CA GLU A 5 -1.51 -9.11 -20.08
C GLU A 5 -2.62 -8.77 -19.09
N ALA A 6 -3.86 -9.22 -19.33
CA ALA A 6 -4.98 -9.02 -18.42
C ALA A 6 -4.73 -9.63 -17.02
N ARG A 7 -4.16 -10.85 -16.96
CA ARG A 7 -3.79 -11.49 -15.68
C ARG A 7 -2.68 -10.73 -14.95
N ASN A 8 -1.70 -10.22 -15.69
CA ASN A 8 -0.60 -9.44 -15.12
C ASN A 8 -1.07 -8.09 -14.60
N LEU A 9 -2.02 -7.44 -15.27
CA LEU A 9 -2.65 -6.21 -14.80
C LEU A 9 -3.43 -6.45 -13.51
N GLY A 10 -4.33 -7.45 -13.48
CA GLY A 10 -5.11 -7.76 -12.29
C GLY A 10 -4.26 -8.14 -11.07
N ARG A 11 -3.15 -8.86 -11.27
CA ARG A 11 -2.18 -9.15 -10.18
C ARG A 11 -1.48 -7.90 -9.66
N LYS A 12 -1.11 -6.96 -10.55
CA LYS A 12 -0.46 -5.71 -10.16
C LYS A 12 -1.42 -4.79 -9.41
N GLU A 13 -2.67 -4.71 -9.85
CA GLU A 13 -3.71 -3.92 -9.19
C GLU A 13 -4.04 -4.49 -7.81
N GLY A 14 -4.32 -5.79 -7.70
CA GLY A 14 -4.58 -6.42 -6.40
C GLY A 14 -3.41 -6.32 -5.43
N LYS A 15 -2.16 -6.36 -5.92
CA LYS A 15 -0.99 -6.10 -5.08
C LYS A 15 -1.02 -4.67 -4.54
N LYS A 16 -1.21 -3.67 -5.40
CA LYS A 16 -1.24 -2.26 -4.98
C LYS A 16 -2.37 -1.97 -4.00
N GLU A 17 -3.56 -2.53 -4.22
CA GLU A 17 -4.71 -2.39 -3.32
C GLU A 17 -4.41 -2.99 -1.94
N ASN A 18 -3.88 -4.21 -1.88
CA ASN A 18 -3.51 -4.86 -0.62
C ASN A 18 -2.42 -4.07 0.14
N GLN A 19 -1.43 -3.53 -0.56
CA GLN A 19 -0.39 -2.72 0.05
C GLN A 19 -0.96 -1.44 0.68
N LYS A 20 -1.83 -0.74 -0.06
CA LYS A 20 -2.50 0.48 0.41
C LYS A 20 -3.43 0.21 1.58
N GLU A 21 -4.24 -0.84 1.53
CA GLU A 21 -5.12 -1.22 2.63
C GLU A 21 -4.33 -1.57 3.90
N THR A 22 -3.25 -2.33 3.76
CA THR A 22 -2.35 -2.67 4.88
C THR A 22 -1.78 -1.40 5.51
N ALA A 23 -1.25 -0.48 4.70
CA ALA A 23 -0.73 0.79 5.17
C ALA A 23 -1.79 1.63 5.92
N ILE A 24 -3.01 1.73 5.39
CA ILE A 24 -4.12 2.46 6.03
C ILE A 24 -4.45 1.86 7.39
N ASN A 25 -4.56 0.53 7.47
CA ASN A 25 -4.89 -0.15 8.72
C ASN A 25 -3.80 0.08 9.78
N LEU A 26 -2.52 -0.01 9.40
CA LEU A 26 -1.40 0.25 10.32
C LEU A 26 -1.32 1.72 10.75
N LEU A 27 -1.59 2.67 9.85
CA LEU A 27 -1.66 4.10 10.18
C LEU A 27 -2.78 4.40 11.18
N LYS A 28 -3.95 3.77 11.01
CA LYS A 28 -5.09 3.89 11.94
C LYS A 28 -4.79 3.33 13.32
N MET A 29 -3.95 2.29 13.42
CA MET A 29 -3.52 1.73 14.71
C MET A 29 -2.64 2.70 15.51
N LYS A 30 -1.93 3.64 14.86
CA LYS A 30 -1.04 4.63 15.50
C LYS A 30 0.04 4.02 16.41
N LEU A 31 0.42 2.76 16.16
CA LEU A 31 1.41 2.01 16.96
C LEU A 31 2.80 1.96 16.31
N LEU A 32 2.87 2.18 15.00
CA LEU A 32 4.09 2.02 14.20
C LEU A 32 4.56 3.36 13.64
N THR A 33 5.87 3.49 13.43
CA THR A 33 6.45 4.62 12.71
C THR A 33 6.18 4.51 11.21
N VAL A 34 6.34 5.61 10.47
CA VAL A 34 6.14 5.65 9.01
C VAL A 34 7.06 4.64 8.31
N GLU A 35 8.30 4.51 8.77
CA GLU A 35 9.30 3.58 8.24
C GLU A 35 8.90 2.12 8.46
N GLN A 36 8.37 1.80 9.64
CA GLN A 36 7.87 0.45 9.96
C GLN A 36 6.65 0.10 9.10
N ILE A 37 5.77 1.07 8.86
CA ILE A 37 4.59 0.89 8.00
C ILE A 37 5.01 0.71 6.54
N ALA A 38 5.97 1.49 6.05
CA ALA A 38 6.54 1.35 4.71
C ALA A 38 7.14 -0.05 4.51
N GLN A 39 7.92 -0.53 5.49
CA GLN A 39 8.47 -1.89 5.47
C GLN A 39 7.39 -2.97 5.45
N ALA A 40 6.37 -2.87 6.32
CA ALA A 40 5.33 -3.88 6.47
C ALA A 40 4.36 -3.93 5.27
N SER A 41 4.04 -2.77 4.69
CA SER A 41 3.18 -2.66 3.50
C SER A 41 3.93 -2.85 2.18
N GLY A 42 5.25 -2.77 2.18
CA GLY A 42 6.07 -2.75 0.97
C GLY A 42 5.80 -1.52 0.09
N MET A 43 5.39 -0.41 0.71
CA MET A 43 5.19 0.89 0.07
C MET A 43 6.37 1.81 0.35
N ASP A 44 6.52 2.86 -0.45
CA ASP A 44 7.52 3.89 -0.20
C ASP A 44 7.14 4.78 0.99
N ILE A 45 8.13 5.22 1.76
CA ILE A 45 7.94 6.12 2.91
C ILE A 45 7.15 7.37 2.51
N THR A 46 7.47 7.97 1.36
CA THR A 46 6.79 9.18 0.87
C THR A 46 5.32 8.93 0.52
N GLU A 47 4.98 7.72 0.07
CA GLU A 47 3.57 7.35 -0.17
C GLU A 47 2.82 7.17 1.15
N ILE A 48 3.45 6.56 2.16
CA ILE A 48 2.88 6.43 3.50
C ILE A 48 2.65 7.80 4.15
N GLU A 49 3.58 8.75 4.01
CA GLU A 49 3.40 10.10 4.53
C GLU A 49 2.22 10.83 3.88
N LYS A 50 2.08 10.73 2.55
CA LYS A 50 0.92 11.28 1.83
C LYS A 50 -0.38 10.65 2.34
N LEU A 51 -0.42 9.33 2.44
CA LEU A 51 -1.56 8.58 2.98
C LEU A 51 -1.90 9.00 4.42
N LYS A 52 -0.90 9.23 5.26
CA LYS A 52 -1.09 9.71 6.63
C LYS A 52 -1.68 11.12 6.65
N PHE A 53 -1.27 11.99 5.73
CA PHE A 53 -1.84 13.33 5.58
C PHE A 53 -3.31 13.28 5.11
N GLU A 54 -3.64 12.41 4.15
CA GLU A 54 -5.01 12.22 3.64
C GLU A 54 -5.99 11.62 4.67
N LEU A 55 -5.50 10.90 5.67
CA LEU A 55 -6.31 10.25 6.72
C LEU A 55 -6.57 11.14 7.96
N ASN A 56 -5.90 12.28 8.06
CA ASN A 56 -6.14 13.29 9.10
C ASN A 56 -7.28 14.23 8.71
#